data_AF-A0A975BK46-F1
#
_entry.id   AF-A0A975BK46-F1
#
_cell.length_a   1.000
_cell.length_b   1.000
_cell.length_c   1.000
_cell.angle_alpha   90.00
_cell.angle_beta   90.00
_cell.angle_gamma   90.00
#
_symmetry.space_group_name_H-M   'P 1'
#
loop_
_entity.id
_entity.type
_entity.pdbx_description
1 polymer ?
#
loop_
_entity_poly.entity_id
_entity_poly.type
_entity_poly.pdbx_seq_one_letter_code
_entity_poly.pdbx_strand_id
1 'polypeptide(L)'
;MIVYDWEYPRQPGVEGTGAYTNRDEAETEGAEFAFGWHITDTLILSGTYTYCESRSKKNSEQFRTPQIARNKANLDISYTHDRFSFNIHPYYSGPGLRWKGDIEMEEYIRIWQGDSASGKVSVFTAESKTYLMIKPKKAQDMSSRAFMPL
;
A
#
# COMPACT_ATOMS: atom_id res chain seq x y z
N MET A 1 0.36 -16.60 14.34
CA MET A 1 0.90 -15.58 13.41
C MET A 1 2.28 -15.17 13.87
N ILE A 2 3.28 -15.12 12.97
CA ILE A 2 4.61 -14.58 13.29
C ILE A 2 4.58 -13.07 13.08
N VAL A 3 4.98 -12.28 14.08
CA VAL A 3 5.16 -10.84 13.90
C VAL A 3 6.48 -10.37 14.49
N TYR A 4 6.94 -9.21 14.02
CA TYR A 4 8.03 -8.49 14.66
C TYR A 4 7.54 -7.88 15.98
N ASP A 5 8.18 -8.22 17.09
CA ASP A 5 7.94 -7.63 18.40
C ASP A 5 9.17 -6.83 18.82
N TRP A 6 9.00 -5.51 18.97
CA TRP A 6 10.08 -4.59 19.32
C TRP A 6 10.58 -4.77 20.76
N GLU A 7 9.74 -5.32 21.64
CA GLU A 7 10.06 -5.54 23.06
C GLU A 7 10.83 -6.84 23.29
N TYR A 8 10.81 -7.76 22.31
CA TYR A 8 11.45 -9.06 22.47
C TYR A 8 12.97 -8.93 22.35
N PRO A 9 13.75 -9.39 23.35
CA PRO A 9 15.20 -9.29 23.30
C PRO A 9 15.75 -10.17 22.18
N ARG A 10 16.76 -9.66 21.46
CA ARG A 10 17.48 -10.45 20.45
C ARG A 10 18.37 -11.49 21.10
N GLN A 11 18.79 -12.47 20.31
CA GLN A 11 19.83 -13.41 20.72
C GLN A 11 21.10 -12.66 21.15
N PRO A 12 21.83 -13.14 22.17
CA PRO A 12 23.08 -12.53 22.59
C PRO A 12 24.06 -12.36 21.42
N GLY A 13 24.62 -11.16 21.26
CA GLY A 13 25.60 -10.85 20.21
C GLY A 13 25.03 -10.15 18.96
N VAL A 14 23.74 -9.85 18.90
CA VAL A 14 23.14 -9.05 17.82
C VAL A 14 22.79 -7.65 18.33
N GLU A 15 23.33 -6.61 17.69
CA GLU A 15 22.98 -5.21 18.00
C GLU A 15 21.53 -4.88 17.59
N GLY A 16 20.87 -4.04 18.39
CA GLY A 16 19.49 -3.57 18.18
C GLY A 16 18.43 -4.33 19.00
N THR A 17 17.17 -3.91 18.85
CA THR A 17 16.02 -4.45 19.60
C THR A 17 14.99 -5.10 18.67
N GLY A 18 14.31 -6.13 19.18
CA GLY A 18 13.17 -6.77 18.56
C GLY A 18 13.50 -8.06 17.80
N ALA A 19 12.57 -9.01 17.85
CA ALA A 19 12.66 -10.31 17.20
C ALA A 19 11.29 -10.77 16.70
N TYR A 20 11.29 -11.76 15.81
CA TYR A 20 10.06 -12.42 15.38
C TYR A 20 9.55 -13.36 16.48
N THR A 21 8.28 -13.20 16.85
CA THR A 21 7.63 -14.04 17.85
C THR A 21 6.30 -14.58 17.33
N ASN A 22 5.88 -15.73 17.88
CA ASN A 22 4.54 -16.25 17.67
C ASN A 22 3.56 -15.50 18.57
N ARG A 23 2.55 -14.87 17.96
CA ARG A 23 1.40 -14.33 18.70
C ARG A 23 0.50 -15.46 19.18
N ASP A 24 -0.07 -15.27 20.37
CA ASP A 24 -1.01 -16.18 21.01
C ASP A 24 -2.22 -16.42 20.10
N GLU A 25 -2.76 -15.35 19.53
CA GLU A 25 -3.97 -15.37 18.71
C GLU A 25 -4.02 -14.14 17.79
N ALA A 26 -4.66 -14.29 16.63
CA ALA A 26 -4.96 -13.19 15.73
C ALA A 26 -6.33 -13.43 15.09
N GLU A 27 -7.15 -12.39 15.08
CA GLU A 27 -8.50 -12.40 14.54
C GLU A 27 -8.62 -11.31 13.48
N THR A 28 -9.35 -11.61 12.41
CA THR A 28 -9.62 -10.64 11.35
C THR A 28 -11.04 -10.83 10.86
N GLU A 29 -11.79 -9.74 10.81
CA GLU A 29 -13.14 -9.69 10.27
C GLU A 29 -13.29 -8.46 9.37
N GLY A 30 -14.22 -8.53 8.42
CA GLY A 30 -14.33 -7.46 7.45
C GLY A 30 -15.28 -7.75 6.32
N ALA A 31 -15.29 -6.82 5.36
CA ALA A 31 -16.04 -6.92 4.13
C ALA A 31 -15.13 -6.58 2.95
N GLU A 32 -15.26 -7.36 1.88
CA GLU A 32 -14.56 -7.14 0.63
C GLU A 32 -15.58 -6.95 -0.48
N PHE A 33 -15.33 -5.94 -1.30
CA PHE A 33 -16.09 -5.66 -2.50
C PHE A 33 -15.14 -5.60 -3.68
N ALA A 34 -15.49 -6.30 -4.75
CA ALA A 34 -14.74 -6.27 -6.00
C ALA A 34 -15.72 -6.09 -7.17
N PHE A 35 -15.31 -5.32 -8.15
CA PHE A 35 -16.09 -5.10 -9.36
C PHE A 35 -15.20 -4.95 -10.59
N GLY A 36 -15.78 -5.26 -11.74
CA GLY A 36 -15.18 -5.06 -13.05
C GLY A 36 -16.29 -4.83 -14.06
N TRP A 37 -16.13 -3.80 -14.89
CA TRP A 37 -17.16 -3.36 -15.81
C TRP A 37 -16.53 -2.83 -17.11
N HIS A 38 -17.01 -3.34 -18.24
CA HIS A 38 -16.74 -2.76 -19.56
C HIS A 38 -17.75 -1.63 -19.79
N ILE A 39 -17.32 -0.38 -19.59
CA ILE A 39 -18.20 0.78 -19.75
C ILE A 39 -18.49 0.96 -21.24
N THR A 40 -17.47 0.74 -22.07
CA THR A 40 -17.53 0.65 -23.53
C THR A 40 -16.59 -0.44 -24.02
N ASP A 41 -16.52 -0.65 -25.34
CA ASP A 41 -15.51 -1.54 -25.95
C ASP A 41 -14.06 -1.05 -25.75
N THR A 42 -13.89 0.22 -25.39
CA THR A 42 -12.59 0.88 -25.25
C THR A 42 -12.26 1.29 -23.82
N LEU A 43 -13.22 1.29 -22.89
CA LEU A 43 -13.05 1.75 -21.51
C LEU A 43 -13.49 0.66 -20.53
N ILE A 44 -12.54 0.23 -19.70
CA ILE A 44 -12.73 -0.75 -18.65
C ILE A 44 -12.49 -0.08 -17.31
N LEU A 45 -13.37 -0.36 -16.36
CA LEU A 45 -13.26 0.06 -14.98
C LEU A 45 -13.24 -1.19 -14.10
N SER A 46 -12.27 -1.32 -13.20
CA SER A 46 -12.29 -2.36 -12.18
C SER A 46 -11.78 -1.84 -10.86
N GLY A 47 -12.12 -2.51 -9.78
CA GLY A 47 -11.67 -2.07 -8.47
C GLY A 47 -11.99 -3.03 -7.37
N THR A 48 -11.35 -2.80 -6.25
CA THR A 48 -11.55 -3.54 -5.01
C THR A 48 -11.60 -2.57 -3.85
N TYR A 49 -12.43 -2.85 -2.87
CA TYR A 49 -12.42 -2.18 -1.59
C TYR A 49 -12.48 -3.22 -0.48
N THR A 50 -11.63 -3.06 0.52
CA THR A 50 -11.58 -3.93 1.69
C THR A 50 -11.71 -3.06 2.94
N TYR A 51 -12.73 -3.36 3.75
CA TYR A 51 -12.75 -3.01 5.16
C TYR A 51 -12.29 -4.22 5.98
N CYS A 52 -11.34 -4.02 6.88
CA CYS A 52 -10.73 -5.08 7.67
C CYS A 52 -10.42 -4.59 9.09
N GLU A 53 -11.08 -5.18 10.09
CA GLU A 53 -10.71 -5.04 11.49
C GLU A 53 -9.82 -6.23 11.87
N SER A 54 -8.53 -5.98 12.10
CA SER A 54 -7.57 -6.99 12.51
C SER A 54 -7.07 -6.74 13.92
N ARG A 55 -7.16 -7.76 14.76
CA ARG A 55 -6.73 -7.75 16.16
C ARG A 55 -5.72 -8.87 16.41
N SER A 56 -4.74 -8.56 17.25
CA SER A 56 -3.76 -9.51 17.74
C SER A 56 -3.88 -9.61 19.25
N LYS A 57 -3.56 -10.77 19.81
CA LYS A 57 -3.55 -11.00 21.26
C LYS A 57 -2.14 -11.32 21.74
N LYS A 58 -1.76 -10.76 22.89
CA LYS A 58 -0.52 -11.06 23.63
C LYS A 58 -0.84 -10.94 25.12
N ASN A 59 -0.49 -11.95 25.92
CA ASN A 59 -0.70 -11.93 27.36
C ASN A 59 -2.18 -11.64 27.76
N SER A 60 -3.13 -12.20 27.01
CA SER A 60 -4.58 -11.96 27.16
C SER A 60 -5.08 -10.55 26.80
N GLU A 61 -4.21 -9.62 26.41
CA GLU A 61 -4.61 -8.31 25.92
C GLU A 61 -4.79 -8.32 24.39
N GLN A 62 -5.90 -7.73 23.93
CA GLN A 62 -6.17 -7.53 22.51
C GLN A 62 -5.74 -6.12 22.09
N PHE A 63 -5.06 -6.02 20.95
CA PHE A 63 -4.65 -4.74 20.35
C PHE A 63 -4.77 -4.82 18.82
N ARG A 64 -4.88 -3.67 18.18
CA ARG A 64 -4.94 -3.58 16.72
C ARG A 64 -3.66 -4.14 16.10
N THR A 65 -3.79 -4.98 15.09
CA THR A 65 -2.63 -5.56 14.41
C THR A 65 -1.82 -4.46 13.68
N PRO A 66 -0.50 -4.35 13.92
CA PRO A 66 0.37 -3.42 13.20
C PRO A 66 0.33 -3.62 11.69
N GLN A 67 0.59 -2.57 10.91
CA GLN A 67 0.68 -2.54 9.45
C GLN A 67 -0.63 -2.85 8.68
N ILE A 68 -1.73 -3.16 9.37
CA ILE A 68 -3.02 -3.42 8.73
C ILE A 68 -3.88 -2.15 8.80
N ALA A 69 -3.98 -1.48 7.65
CA ALA A 69 -4.94 -0.40 7.45
C ALA A 69 -6.35 -0.96 7.42
N ARG A 70 -7.30 -0.27 8.08
CA ARG A 70 -8.69 -0.72 8.11
C ARG A 70 -9.38 -0.65 6.76
N ASN A 71 -8.99 0.34 5.95
CA ASN A 71 -9.59 0.60 4.65
C ASN A 71 -8.49 0.54 3.60
N LYS A 72 -8.72 -0.24 2.54
CA LYS A 72 -7.88 -0.22 1.35
C LYS A 72 -8.76 -0.23 0.12
N ALA A 73 -8.37 0.54 -0.89
CA ALA A 73 -9.07 0.55 -2.16
C ALA A 73 -8.08 0.52 -3.32
N ASN A 74 -8.42 -0.21 -4.37
CA ASN A 74 -7.77 -0.15 -5.67
C ASN A 74 -8.83 0.25 -6.68
N LEU A 75 -8.48 1.15 -7.59
CA LEU A 75 -9.27 1.45 -8.77
C LEU A 75 -8.35 1.33 -9.98
N ASP A 76 -8.85 0.72 -11.04
CA ASP A 76 -8.18 0.63 -12.33
C ASP A 76 -9.11 1.20 -13.40
N ILE A 77 -8.59 2.18 -14.13
CA ILE A 77 -9.25 2.79 -15.29
C ILE A 77 -8.36 2.52 -16.48
N SER A 78 -8.82 1.65 -17.38
CA SER A 78 -8.09 1.24 -18.56
C SER A 78 -8.83 1.72 -19.81
N TYR A 79 -8.18 2.54 -20.63
CA TYR A 79 -8.67 2.98 -21.93
C TYR A 79 -7.76 2.43 -23.04
N THR A 80 -8.33 1.79 -24.05
CA THR A 80 -7.60 1.31 -25.23
C THR A 80 -8.40 1.61 -26.50
N HIS A 81 -7.78 2.30 -27.45
CA HIS A 81 -8.33 2.57 -28.76
C HIS A 81 -7.22 2.51 -29.82
N ASP A 82 -7.36 1.57 -30.76
CA ASP A 82 -6.34 1.21 -31.74
C ASP A 82 -4.97 0.90 -31.08
N ARG A 83 -3.95 1.71 -31.38
CA ARG A 83 -2.58 1.59 -30.84
C ARG A 83 -2.37 2.35 -29.54
N PHE A 84 -3.37 3.11 -29.10
CA PHE A 84 -3.28 3.95 -27.92
C PHE A 84 -3.90 3.24 -26.74
N SER A 85 -3.13 3.10 -25.66
CA SER A 85 -3.61 2.57 -24.39
C SER A 85 -3.16 3.50 -23.28
N PHE A 86 -4.09 3.79 -22.39
CA PHE A 86 -3.90 4.62 -21.22
C PHE A 86 -4.46 3.89 -20.00
N ASN A 87 -3.71 3.89 -18.91
CA ASN A 87 -4.18 3.32 -17.65
C ASN A 87 -3.87 4.27 -16.49
N ILE A 88 -4.84 4.42 -15.59
CA ILE A 88 -4.64 5.02 -14.27
C ILE A 88 -5.04 3.99 -13.21
N HIS A 89 -4.16 3.80 -12.23
CA HIS A 89 -4.39 2.93 -11.09
C HIS A 89 -4.19 3.68 -9.76
N PRO A 90 -5.24 4.32 -9.22
CA PRO A 90 -5.23 4.86 -7.86
C PRO A 90 -5.36 3.73 -6.83
N TYR A 91 -4.45 3.76 -5.86
CA TYR A 91 -4.43 2.91 -4.67
C TYR A 91 -4.57 3.78 -3.43
N TYR A 92 -5.56 3.49 -2.61
CA TYR A 92 -5.75 4.11 -1.31
C TYR A 92 -5.39 3.12 -0.20
N SER A 93 -4.63 3.60 0.78
CA SER A 93 -4.45 2.93 2.05
C SER A 93 -4.81 3.90 3.16
N GLY A 94 -5.80 3.51 3.97
CA GLY A 94 -6.15 4.23 5.18
C GLY A 94 -5.04 4.17 6.24
N PRO A 95 -5.26 4.83 7.40
CA PRO A 95 -4.27 4.90 8.46
C PRO A 95 -3.94 3.49 8.98
N GLY A 96 -2.66 3.26 9.27
CA GLY A 96 -2.15 1.98 9.75
C GLY A 96 -1.13 2.18 10.85
N LEU A 97 -1.12 1.32 11.85
CA LEU A 97 -0.09 1.39 12.88
C LEU A 97 1.28 1.02 12.28
N ARG A 98 2.33 1.78 12.62
CA ARG A 98 3.71 1.37 12.30
C ARG A 98 4.05 0.05 13.00
N TRP A 99 5.14 -0.61 12.61
CA TRP A 99 5.53 -1.93 13.16
C TRP A 99 5.54 -2.04 14.69
N LYS A 100 5.90 -0.97 15.40
CA LYS A 100 5.91 -0.93 16.87
C LYS A 100 4.50 -0.82 17.49
N GLY A 101 3.46 -0.55 16.70
CA GLY A 101 2.07 -0.49 17.17
C GLY A 101 1.68 0.79 17.92
N ASP A 102 2.60 1.75 18.06
CA ASP A 102 2.46 2.92 18.94
C ASP A 102 2.14 4.22 18.21
N ILE A 103 2.37 4.30 16.89
CA ILE A 103 2.10 5.48 16.07
C ILE A 103 1.23 5.06 14.88
N GLU A 104 0.13 5.78 14.69
CA GLU A 104 -0.71 5.65 13.50
C GLU A 104 -0.11 6.48 12.36
N MET A 105 0.27 5.79 11.29
CA MET A 105 0.74 6.41 10.05
C MET A 105 -0.45 7.02 9.32
N GLU A 106 -0.22 8.16 8.67
CA GLU A 106 -1.26 8.83 7.88
C GLU A 106 -1.68 7.96 6.69
N GLU A 107 -2.92 8.16 6.27
CA GLU A 107 -3.41 7.58 5.03
C GLU A 107 -2.71 8.18 3.81
N TYR A 108 -2.71 7.45 2.70
CA TYR A 108 -2.15 7.94 1.46
C TYR A 108 -2.90 7.39 0.25
N ILE A 109 -2.78 8.15 -0.83
CA ILE A 109 -3.17 7.72 -2.17
C ILE A 109 -1.90 7.64 -3.03
N ARG A 110 -1.71 6.50 -3.70
CA ARG A 110 -0.69 6.31 -4.73
C ARG A 110 -1.38 6.18 -6.08
N ILE A 111 -0.89 6.89 -7.08
CA ILE A 111 -1.41 6.83 -8.44
C ILE A 111 -0.29 6.30 -9.34
N TRP A 112 -0.55 5.18 -10.00
CA TRP A 112 0.24 4.72 -11.13
C TRP A 112 -0.45 5.15 -12.42
N GLN A 113 0.32 5.66 -13.37
CA GLN A 113 -0.18 6.03 -14.70
C GLN A 113 0.73 5.42 -15.76
N GLY A 114 0.14 4.72 -16.73
CA GLY A 114 0.81 4.21 -17.92
C GLY A 114 0.19 4.78 -19.20
N ASP A 115 1.02 5.10 -20.18
CA ASP A 115 0.58 5.57 -21.49
C ASP A 115 1.46 4.97 -22.60
N SER A 116 0.86 4.32 -23.59
CA SER A 116 1.58 3.73 -24.72
C SER A 116 2.08 4.77 -25.72
N ALA A 117 1.48 5.96 -25.80
CA ALA A 117 1.91 7.02 -26.71
C ALA A 117 3.28 7.58 -26.31
N SER A 118 3.53 7.70 -25.00
CA SER A 118 4.80 8.16 -24.46
C SER A 118 5.75 7.04 -24.05
N GLY A 119 5.27 5.80 -23.92
CA GLY A 119 6.01 4.67 -23.37
C GLY A 119 6.43 4.88 -21.91
N LYS A 120 5.82 5.86 -21.23
CA LYS A 120 6.20 6.29 -19.88
C LYS A 120 5.22 5.76 -18.86
N VAL A 121 5.80 5.40 -17.72
CA VAL A 121 5.09 5.09 -16.49
C VAL A 121 5.44 6.16 -15.48
N SER A 122 4.43 6.75 -14.84
CA SER A 122 4.60 7.72 -13.77
C SER A 122 3.96 7.22 -12.49
N VAL A 123 4.62 7.45 -11.35
CA VAL A 123 4.09 7.12 -10.02
C VAL A 123 4.05 8.38 -9.17
N PHE A 124 2.89 8.67 -8.61
CA PHE A 124 2.67 9.80 -7.71
C PHE A 124 2.15 9.26 -6.38
N THR A 125 2.62 9.79 -5.26
CA THR A 125 2.06 9.48 -3.93
C THR A 125 1.72 10.79 -3.24
N ALA A 126 0.51 10.90 -2.72
CA ALA A 126 0.03 12.04 -1.97
C ALA A 126 -0.50 11.56 -0.61
N GLU A 127 -0.08 12.23 0.45
CA GLU A 127 -0.69 12.14 1.78
C GLU A 127 -1.96 12.99 1.79
N SER A 128 -3.00 12.59 2.52
CA SER A 128 -4.32 13.26 2.44
C SER A 128 -4.33 14.73 2.90
N LYS A 129 -3.24 15.22 3.50
CA LYS A 129 -3.05 16.62 3.89
C LYS A 129 -2.39 17.51 2.82
N THR A 130 -1.95 16.97 1.69
CA THR A 130 -1.28 17.76 0.64
C THR A 130 -2.02 17.66 -0.69
N TYR A 131 -2.80 18.69 -1.00
CA TYR A 131 -3.41 18.84 -2.32
C TYR A 131 -2.36 19.13 -3.40
N LEU A 132 -2.51 18.38 -4.48
CA LEU A 132 -1.86 18.42 -5.78
C LEU A 132 -1.36 19.81 -6.22
N MET A 133 -0.04 20.03 -6.25
CA MET A 133 0.57 20.99 -7.17
C MET A 133 1.14 20.23 -8.37
N ILE A 134 0.41 20.26 -9.48
CA ILE A 134 0.93 19.84 -10.78
C ILE A 134 1.97 20.88 -11.21
N LYS A 135 3.25 20.50 -11.22
CA LYS A 135 4.24 21.11 -12.12
C LYS A 135 4.90 20.00 -12.93
N PRO A 136 4.78 19.99 -14.27
CA PRO A 136 5.61 19.11 -15.07
C PRO A 136 7.04 19.68 -15.03
N LYS A 137 7.99 18.94 -14.45
CA LYS A 137 9.42 19.25 -14.61
C LYS A 137 10.15 18.00 -15.09
N LYS A 138 10.67 18.16 -16.32
CA LYS A 138 11.53 17.31 -17.15
C LYS A 138 11.88 15.92 -16.61
N ALA A 139 11.58 14.91 -17.44
CA ALA A 139 12.07 13.54 -17.31
C ALA A 139 13.57 13.52 -16.99
N GLN A 140 13.91 13.03 -15.79
CA GLN A 140 15.25 12.58 -15.49
C GLN A 140 15.43 11.20 -16.10
N ASP A 141 16.38 11.14 -17.02
CA ASP A 141 16.93 9.96 -17.64
C ASP A 141 17.48 9.02 -16.55
N MET A 142 16.82 7.88 -16.31
CA MET A 142 17.32 6.84 -15.40
C MET A 142 18.27 5.92 -16.17
N SER A 143 19.49 6.41 -16.40
CA SER A 143 20.65 5.55 -16.63
C SER A 143 21.58 5.63 -15.42
N SER A 144 22.14 4.47 -15.04
CA SER A 144 22.99 4.17 -13.87
C SER A 144 22.25 3.98 -12.54
N ARG A 145 22.01 2.73 -12.11
CA ARG A 145 22.92 1.86 -11.35
C ARG A 145 23.41 2.48 -10.03
N ALA A 146 22.85 2.00 -8.91
CA ALA A 146 23.61 1.22 -7.93
C ALA A 146 22.65 0.66 -6.86
N PHE A 147 22.39 -0.65 -6.95
CA PHE A 147 22.30 -1.48 -5.75
C PHE A 147 23.59 -1.26 -4.94
N MET A 148 23.50 -1.03 -3.64
CA MET A 148 24.39 -1.71 -2.70
C MET A 148 23.70 -1.89 -1.34
N PRO A 149 23.91 -3.05 -0.68
CA PRO A 149 23.35 -3.40 0.61
C PRO A 149 24.25 -2.95 1.76
N LEU A 150 23.64 -2.55 2.87
CA LEU A 150 23.71 -3.14 4.21
C LEU A 150 22.88 -2.28 5.16
#